data_AF-A0A352GH04-F1
#
_entry.id   AF-A0A352GH04-F1
#
_cell.length_a   1.000
_cell.length_b   1.000
_cell.length_c   1.000
_cell.angle_alpha   90.00
_cell.angle_beta   90.00
_cell.angle_gamma   90.00
#
_symmetry.space_group_name_H-M   'P 1'
#
loop_
_entity.id
_entity.type
_entity.pdbx_description
1 polymer ?
#
loop_
_entity_poly.entity_id
_entity_poly.type
_entity_poly.pdbx_seq_one_letter_code
_entity_poly.pdbx_strand_id
1 'polypeptide(L)'
;MSVEGLNAGADAVKQIVTLSAGLVGLTVTFADKFGDDVAGKIVIPTPLYVAWAGYGISIFFGVWCLLAISGSLDMFVGKEGKEAELTIYRSNVRVPMLVMLLAFLLGIVATVIANLRISWC
;
A
#
# COMPACT_ATOMS: atom_id res chain seq x y z
N MET A 1 0.78 19.06 -17.81
CA MET A 1 1.30 18.42 -16.57
C MET A 1 2.52 17.62 -17.00
N SER A 2 3.72 17.98 -16.53
CA SER A 2 5.01 17.46 -17.02
C SER A 2 5.28 16.03 -16.51
N VAL A 3 6.22 15.35 -17.17
CA VAL A 3 6.80 14.04 -16.75
C VAL A 3 7.19 14.04 -15.27
N GLU A 4 7.54 15.20 -14.71
CA GLU A 4 7.87 15.41 -13.30
C GLU A 4 6.72 15.00 -12.36
N GLY A 5 5.47 15.29 -12.70
CA GLY A 5 4.32 14.91 -11.88
C GLY A 5 4.08 13.40 -11.86
N LEU A 6 4.36 12.73 -12.98
CA LEU A 6 4.26 11.26 -13.09
C LEU A 6 5.37 10.57 -12.29
N ASN A 7 6.60 11.11 -12.35
CA ASN A 7 7.73 10.63 -11.55
C ASN A 7 7.46 10.82 -10.05
N ALA A 8 6.97 11.99 -9.63
CA ALA A 8 6.61 12.24 -8.24
C ALA A 8 5.53 11.26 -7.73
N GLY A 9 4.53 10.95 -8.56
CA GLY A 9 3.52 9.94 -8.26
C GLY A 9 4.11 8.54 -8.12
N ALA A 10 5.01 8.14 -9.01
CA ALA A 10 5.69 6.85 -8.93
C ALA A 10 6.53 6.72 -7.65
N ASP A 11 7.23 7.79 -7.25
CA ASP A 11 8.05 7.79 -6.05
C ASP A 11 7.20 7.70 -4.77
N ALA A 12 6.05 8.37 -4.73
CA ALA A 12 5.09 8.21 -3.63
C ALA A 12 4.56 6.77 -3.52
N VAL A 13 4.23 6.13 -4.65
CA VAL A 13 3.78 4.72 -4.67
C VAL A 13 4.88 3.80 -4.15
N LYS A 14 6.14 3.98 -4.57
CA LYS A 14 7.29 3.19 -4.06
C LYS A 14 7.45 3.34 -2.55
N GLN A 15 7.29 4.56 -2.02
CA GLN A 15 7.35 4.80 -0.57
C GLN A 15 6.25 4.04 0.17
N ILE A 16 5.00 4.09 -0.30
CA ILE A 16 3.87 3.37 0.33
C ILE A 16 4.10 1.87 0.31
N VAL A 17 4.56 1.31 -0.82
CA VAL A 17 4.89 -0.12 -0.95
C VAL A 17 6.01 -0.51 0.03
N THR A 18 7.06 0.31 0.12
CA THR A 18 8.21 0.06 1.01
C THR A 18 7.79 0.08 2.48
N LEU A 19 7.01 1.09 2.89
CA LEU A 19 6.49 1.21 4.25
C LEU A 19 5.56 0.03 4.58
N SER A 20 4.68 -0.35 3.65
CA SER A 20 3.79 -1.49 3.83
C SER A 20 4.56 -2.79 4.05
N ALA A 21 5.56 -3.07 3.20
CA ALA A 21 6.38 -4.28 3.33
C ALA A 21 7.19 -4.28 4.64
N GLY A 22 7.76 -3.14 5.02
CA GLY A 22 8.47 -2.97 6.28
C GLY A 22 7.58 -3.23 7.50
N LEU A 23 6.36 -2.67 7.52
CA LEU A 23 5.39 -2.87 8.60
C LEU A 23 4.90 -4.32 8.68
N VAL A 24 4.61 -4.96 7.54
CA VAL A 24 4.25 -6.39 7.51
C VAL A 24 5.40 -7.23 8.04
N GLY A 25 6.62 -7.05 7.52
CA GLY A 25 7.79 -7.80 7.97
C GLY A 25 8.03 -7.65 9.48
N LEU A 26 7.97 -6.42 9.98
CA LEU A 26 8.13 -6.12 11.40
C LEU A 26 7.05 -6.78 12.26
N THR A 27 5.78 -6.59 11.90
CA THR A 27 4.63 -7.09 12.68
C THR A 27 4.49 -8.61 12.63
N VAL A 28 4.87 -9.25 11.53
CA VAL A 28 4.95 -10.71 11.43
C VAL A 28 6.11 -11.26 12.26
N THR A 29 7.28 -10.62 12.22
CA THR A 29 8.45 -11.05 13.02
C THR A 29 8.17 -11.01 14.52
N PHE A 30 7.42 -10.00 14.95
CA PHE A 30 7.03 -9.83 16.35
C PHE A 30 5.60 -10.33 16.64
N ALA A 31 4.97 -11.10 15.74
CA ALA A 31 3.60 -11.57 15.91
C ALA A 31 3.39 -12.27 17.27
N ASP A 32 4.37 -13.07 17.67
CA ASP A 32 4.33 -13.81 18.93
C ASP A 32 4.46 -12.92 20.18
N LYS A 33 4.96 -11.68 20.02
CA LYS A 33 5.01 -10.68 21.09
C LYS A 33 3.71 -9.88 21.23
N PHE A 34 2.85 -9.94 20.22
CA PHE A 34 1.55 -9.28 20.22
C PHE A 34 0.39 -10.22 20.59
N GLY A 35 0.66 -11.51 20.77
CA GLY A 35 -0.35 -12.48 21.17
C GLY A 35 -0.52 -12.53 22.69
N ASP A 36 -1.76 -12.68 23.14
CA ASP A 36 -2.06 -12.96 24.54
C ASP A 36 -1.74 -14.42 24.86
N ASP A 37 -1.15 -14.67 26.03
CA ASP A 37 -0.99 -16.02 26.56
C ASP A 37 -2.30 -16.47 27.23
N VAL A 38 -3.16 -17.11 26.43
CA VAL A 38 -4.38 -17.74 26.95
C VAL A 38 -4.12 -19.23 27.06
N ALA A 39 -3.82 -19.68 28.28
CA ALA A 39 -3.60 -21.09 28.62
C ALA A 39 -2.44 -21.76 27.87
N GLY A 40 -1.30 -21.08 27.70
CA GLY A 40 -0.09 -21.61 27.07
C GLY A 40 -0.12 -21.59 25.54
N LYS A 41 -1.11 -20.90 24.94
CA LYS A 41 -1.21 -20.69 23.49
C LYS A 41 -1.18 -19.21 23.19
N ILE A 42 -0.22 -18.81 22.37
CA ILE A 42 -0.12 -17.47 21.81
C ILE A 42 -1.26 -17.30 20.79
N VAL A 43 -2.24 -16.47 21.11
CA VAL A 43 -3.35 -16.15 20.19
C VAL A 43 -3.10 -14.77 19.59
N ILE A 44 -2.79 -14.74 18.29
CA ILE A 44 -2.59 -13.49 17.56
C ILE A 44 -3.94 -12.75 17.44
N PRO A 45 -4.01 -11.45 17.78
CA PRO A 45 -5.25 -10.70 17.73
C PRO A 45 -5.75 -10.53 16.29
N THR A 46 -7.05 -10.80 16.07
CA THR A 46 -7.72 -10.69 14.77
C THR A 46 -7.44 -9.40 13.99
N PRO A 47 -7.37 -8.20 14.62
CA PRO A 47 -7.04 -6.96 13.92
C PRO A 47 -5.65 -6.97 13.25
N LEU A 48 -4.68 -7.75 13.76
CA LEU A 48 -3.34 -7.83 13.17
C LEU A 48 -3.35 -8.59 11.83
N TYR A 49 -4.17 -9.64 11.72
CA TYR A 49 -4.40 -10.34 10.45
C TYR A 49 -5.06 -9.43 9.40
N VAL A 50 -6.02 -8.60 9.84
CA VAL A 50 -6.67 -7.60 8.97
C VAL A 50 -5.66 -6.56 8.49
N ALA A 51 -4.74 -6.13 9.36
CA ALA A 51 -3.67 -5.23 9.00
C ALA A 51 -2.75 -5.81 7.93
N TRP A 52 -2.31 -7.07 8.10
CA TRP A 52 -1.47 -7.77 7.12
C TRP A 52 -2.16 -7.92 5.76
N ALA A 53 -3.44 -8.27 5.75
CA ALA A 53 -4.23 -8.31 4.53
C ALA A 53 -4.32 -6.92 3.87
N GLY A 54 -4.56 -5.86 4.64
CA GLY A 54 -4.60 -4.49 4.15
C GLY A 54 -3.29 -4.03 3.51
N TYR A 55 -2.16 -4.28 4.17
CA TYR A 55 -0.84 -3.98 3.62
C TYR A 55 -0.51 -4.82 2.38
N GLY A 56 -0.88 -6.10 2.37
CA GLY A 56 -0.70 -6.97 1.20
C GLY A 56 -1.48 -6.48 -0.02
N ILE A 57 -2.74 -6.08 0.18
CA ILE A 57 -3.57 -5.45 -0.86
C ILE A 57 -2.92 -4.14 -1.33
N SER A 58 -2.45 -3.31 -0.40
CA SER A 58 -1.77 -2.06 -0.74
C SER A 58 -0.54 -2.30 -1.62
N ILE A 59 0.31 -3.27 -1.28
CA ILE A 59 1.49 -3.64 -2.07
C ILE A 59 1.08 -4.07 -3.48
N PHE A 60 0.09 -4.95 -3.60
CA PHE A 60 -0.38 -5.44 -4.90
C PHE A 60 -0.88 -4.30 -5.80
N PHE A 61 -1.74 -3.43 -5.27
CA PHE A 61 -2.25 -2.29 -6.03
C PHE A 61 -1.20 -1.21 -6.28
N GLY A 62 -0.20 -1.08 -5.40
CA GLY A 62 0.95 -0.19 -5.61
C GLY A 62 1.82 -0.65 -6.77
N VAL A 63 2.13 -1.95 -6.85
CA VAL A 63 2.84 -2.53 -8.01
C VAL A 63 2.01 -2.35 -9.28
N TRP A 64 0.71 -2.59 -9.24
CA TRP A 64 -0.18 -2.33 -10.38
C TRP A 64 -0.11 -0.85 -10.81
N CYS A 65 -0.20 0.07 -9.86
CA CYS A 65 -0.13 1.51 -10.14
C CYS A 65 1.19 1.89 -10.82
N LEU A 66 2.33 1.35 -10.36
CA LEU A 66 3.63 1.55 -11.00
C LEU A 66 3.63 1.04 -12.44
N LEU A 67 3.09 -0.15 -12.71
CA LEU A 67 2.98 -0.68 -14.07
C LEU A 67 2.10 0.20 -14.98
N ALA A 68 1.00 0.75 -14.45
CA ALA A 68 0.15 1.68 -15.19
C ALA A 68 0.85 3.02 -15.47
N ILE A 69 1.64 3.52 -14.52
CA ILE A 69 2.48 4.71 -14.69
C ILE A 69 3.54 4.45 -15.76
N SER A 70 4.25 3.32 -15.70
CA SER A 70 5.26 2.95 -16.70
C SER A 70 4.69 2.83 -18.11
N GLY A 71 3.53 2.19 -18.26
CA GLY A 71 2.84 2.12 -19.57
C GLY A 71 2.37 3.48 -20.08
N SER A 72 2.09 4.43 -19.18
CA SER A 72 1.77 5.81 -19.56
C SER A 72 3.01 6.57 -20.02
N LEU A 73 4.17 6.31 -19.39
CA LEU A 73 5.46 6.92 -19.77
C LEU A 73 5.93 6.45 -21.16
N ASP A 74 5.75 5.17 -21.48
CA ASP A 74 6.10 4.60 -22.78
C ASP A 74 5.31 5.24 -23.94
N MET A 75 4.03 5.59 -23.71
CA MET A 75 3.24 6.35 -24.68
C MET A 75 3.76 7.77 -24.95
N PHE A 76 4.48 8.39 -24.00
CA PHE A 76 5.09 9.71 -24.20
C PHE A 76 6.34 9.67 -25.06
N VAL A 77 7.15 8.61 -24.95
CA VAL A 77 8.41 8.47 -25.70
C VAL A 77 8.15 8.03 -27.15
N GLY A 78 7.08 7.28 -27.41
CA GLY A 78 6.80 6.71 -28.74
C GLY A 78 5.97 7.58 -29.71
N LYS A 79 5.44 8.74 -29.30
CA LYS A 79 4.56 9.58 -30.16
C LYS A 79 4.85 11.07 -30.03
N GLU A 80 5.77 11.57 -30.85
CA GLU A 80 6.05 13.02 -31.02
C GLU A 80 4.92 13.83 -31.70
N GLY A 81 3.76 13.26 -32.01
CA GLY A 81 2.84 13.84 -33.00
C GLY A 81 1.41 14.17 -32.59
N LYS A 82 0.97 13.86 -31.37
CA LYS A 82 -0.38 14.22 -30.91
C LYS A 82 -0.29 14.62 -29.45
N GLU A 83 -0.81 15.81 -29.13
CA GLU A 83 -1.16 16.21 -27.77
C GLU A 83 -2.18 15.21 -27.20
N ALA A 84 -1.71 14.02 -26.84
CA ALA A 84 -2.46 13.11 -26.01
C ALA A 84 -2.52 13.81 -24.67
N GLU A 85 -3.66 14.44 -24.37
CA GLU A 85 -3.90 15.14 -23.12
C GLU A 85 -3.31 14.32 -21.97
N LEU A 86 -2.26 14.90 -21.38
CA LEU A 86 -1.45 14.40 -20.27
C LEU A 86 -2.30 14.39 -19.01
N THR A 87 -3.32 13.55 -18.98
CA THR A 87 -4.25 13.51 -17.87
C THR A 87 -3.90 12.30 -17.03
N ILE A 88 -3.16 12.55 -15.93
CA ILE A 88 -3.03 11.69 -14.73
C ILE A 88 -4.42 11.18 -14.25
N TYR A 89 -5.49 11.82 -14.73
CA TYR A 89 -6.89 11.46 -14.60
C TYR A 89 -7.38 10.29 -15.49
N ARG A 90 -6.52 9.59 -16.22
CA ARG A 90 -6.93 8.30 -16.81
C ARG A 90 -7.27 7.34 -15.68
N SER A 91 -8.51 6.84 -15.71
CA SER A 91 -9.10 5.94 -14.71
C SER A 91 -8.18 4.77 -14.33
N ASN A 92 -7.35 4.31 -15.27
CA ASN A 92 -6.41 3.20 -15.10
C ASN A 92 -5.30 3.43 -14.05
N VAL A 93 -4.92 4.68 -13.76
CA VAL A 93 -3.94 4.99 -12.69
C VAL A 93 -4.66 5.38 -11.39
N ARG A 94 -5.80 6.07 -11.50
CA ARG A 94 -6.54 6.60 -10.34
C ARG A 94 -7.15 5.50 -9.48
N VAL A 95 -7.74 4.47 -10.11
CA VAL A 95 -8.38 3.37 -9.39
C VAL A 95 -7.36 2.59 -8.53
N PRO A 96 -6.25 2.07 -9.08
CA PRO A 96 -5.28 1.33 -8.27
C PRO A 96 -4.62 2.23 -7.21
N MET A 97 -4.39 3.52 -7.50
CA MET A 97 -3.86 4.46 -6.52
C MET A 97 -4.80 4.67 -5.32
N LEU A 98 -6.10 4.87 -5.56
CA LEU A 98 -7.08 5.02 -4.48
C LEU A 98 -7.22 3.75 -3.66
N VAL A 99 -7.31 2.59 -4.32
CA VAL A 99 -7.43 1.29 -3.62
C VAL A 99 -6.18 1.02 -2.78
N MET A 100 -4.98 1.27 -3.32
CA MET A 100 -3.70 1.17 -2.60
C MET A 100 -3.71 2.03 -1.33
N LEU A 101 -4.10 3.31 -1.47
CA LEU A 101 -4.09 4.26 -0.36
C LEU A 101 -5.10 3.88 0.73
N LEU A 102 -6.32 3.53 0.34
CA LEU A 102 -7.36 3.10 1.28
C LEU A 102 -6.97 1.81 2.01
N ALA A 103 -6.39 0.84 1.29
CA ALA A 103 -5.90 -0.39 1.87
C ALA A 103 -4.74 -0.15 2.86
N PHE A 104 -3.82 0.78 2.53
CA PHE A 104 -2.73 1.18 3.42
C PHE A 104 -3.25 1.82 4.71
N LEU A 105 -4.18 2.78 4.59
CA LEU A 105 -4.78 3.45 5.73
C LEU A 105 -5.56 2.48 6.61
N LEU A 106 -6.32 1.54 6.00
CA LEU A 106 -7.00 0.49 6.72
C LEU A 106 -6.01 -0.41 7.48
N GLY A 107 -4.88 -0.74 6.86
CA GLY A 107 -3.79 -1.49 7.51
C GLY A 107 -3.21 -0.76 8.73
N ILE A 108 -2.97 0.55 8.62
CA ILE A 108 -2.53 1.39 9.74
C ILE A 108 -3.56 1.38 10.87
N VAL A 109 -4.82 1.66 10.56
CA VAL A 109 -5.90 1.73 11.56
C VAL A 109 -6.04 0.38 12.27
N ALA A 110 -6.00 -0.73 11.54
CA ALA A 110 -6.06 -2.06 12.10
C ALA A 110 -4.86 -2.37 13.02
N THR A 111 -3.65 -1.94 12.65
CA THR A 111 -2.44 -2.08 13.48
C THR A 111 -2.54 -1.27 14.77
N VAL A 112 -3.04 -0.03 14.71
CA VAL A 112 -3.26 0.81 15.90
C VAL A 112 -4.30 0.19 16.82
N ILE A 113 -5.41 -0.30 16.27
CA ILE A 113 -6.47 -0.98 17.06
C ILE A 113 -5.93 -2.26 17.71
N ALA A 114 -5.11 -3.05 17.00
CA ALA A 114 -4.47 -4.23 17.56
C ALA A 114 -3.62 -3.86 18.78
N ASN A 115 -2.77 -2.84 18.64
CA ASN A 115 -1.86 -2.42 19.70
C ASN A 115 -2.58 -1.80 20.91
N LEU A 116 -3.62 -1.00 20.66
CA LEU A 116 -4.46 -0.49 21.75
C LEU A 116 -5.10 -1.64 22.53
N ARG A 117 -5.69 -2.63 21.84
CA ARG A 117 -6.32 -3.78 22.52
C ARG A 117 -5.36 -4.54 23.43
N ILE A 118 -4.10 -4.72 23.01
CA ILE A 118 -3.05 -5.37 23.80
C ILE A 118 -2.70 -4.54 25.04
N SER A 119 -2.64 -3.21 24.93
CA SER A 119 -2.25 -2.33 26.06
C SER A 119 -3.26 -2.24 27.22
N TRP A 120 -4.52 -2.64 26.99
CA TRP A 120 -5.60 -2.61 27.98
C TRP A 120 -5.96 -4.00 28.56
N CYS A 121 -5.24 -5.06 28.19
CA CYS A 121 -5.37 -6.42 28.74
C CYS A 121 -4.20 -6.73 29.68
#